data_AF-A0A2E6ZI98-F1
#
_entry.id   AF-A0A2E6ZI98-F1
#
_cell.length_a   1.000
_cell.length_b   1.000
_cell.length_c   1.000
_cell.angle_alpha   90.00
_cell.angle_beta   90.00
_cell.angle_gamma   90.00
#
_symmetry.space_group_name_H-M   'P 1'
#
loop_
_entity.id
_entity.type
_entity.pdbx_description
1 polymer ?
#
loop_
_entity_poly.entity_id
_entity_poly.type
_entity_poly.pdbx_seq_one_letter_code
_entity_poly.pdbx_strand_id
1 'polypeptide(L)'
;MQVANSTSVRGAAGRTTDTLKTKGFITRTPINMKSTPLDRTRVYYQPGSIIEAGNIASLLGLDPDNDVYKMPTDLSAFDGVEEAHILIALGIDTASAE
;
A
#
# COMPACT_ATOMS: atom_id res chain seq x y z
N MET A 1 1.06 -0.97 9.49
CA MET A 1 0.79 -0.71 8.05
C MET A 1 0.33 -1.99 7.37
N GLN A 2 -0.33 -1.91 6.23
CA GLN A 2 -0.76 -3.10 5.48
C GLN A 2 -0.59 -2.87 3.98
N VAL A 3 -0.25 -3.92 3.23
CA VAL A 3 -0.08 -3.83 1.77
C VAL A 3 -1.19 -4.62 1.09
N ALA A 4 -1.89 -3.97 0.18
CA ALA A 4 -2.92 -4.55 -0.66
C ALA A 4 -2.41 -4.70 -2.09
N ASN A 5 -2.62 -5.88 -2.67
CA ASN A 5 -2.35 -6.12 -4.09
C ASN A 5 -3.60 -5.80 -4.91
N SER A 6 -3.56 -4.80 -5.77
CA SER A 6 -4.61 -4.59 -6.78
C SER A 6 -4.30 -5.24 -8.13
N THR A 7 -3.13 -5.86 -8.27
CA THR A 7 -2.62 -6.36 -9.55
C THR A 7 -2.85 -7.85 -9.73
N SER A 8 -2.64 -8.34 -10.95
CA SER A 8 -2.69 -9.76 -11.28
C SER A 8 -1.43 -10.54 -10.84
N VAL A 9 -0.39 -9.86 -10.37
CA VAL A 9 0.89 -10.50 -10.00
C VAL A 9 0.79 -11.09 -8.61
N ARG A 10 0.78 -12.42 -8.52
CA ARG A 10 0.71 -13.13 -7.24
C ARG A 10 1.95 -12.85 -6.41
N GLY A 11 1.76 -12.61 -5.12
CA GLY A 11 2.86 -12.37 -4.18
C GLY A 11 3.47 -10.97 -4.21
N ALA A 12 3.00 -10.05 -5.07
CA ALA A 12 3.51 -8.67 -5.10
C ALA A 12 3.38 -7.97 -3.73
N ALA A 13 2.19 -8.02 -3.11
CA ALA A 13 2.00 -7.45 -1.77
C ALA A 13 2.86 -8.12 -0.70
N GLY A 14 3.13 -9.43 -0.83
CA GLY A 14 4.04 -10.16 0.07
C GLY A 14 5.47 -9.62 -0.02
N ARG A 15 6.03 -9.53 -1.23
CA ARG A 15 7.39 -9.01 -1.47
C ARG A 15 7.56 -7.58 -0.95
N THR A 16 6.59 -6.70 -1.18
CA THR A 16 6.64 -5.33 -0.65
C THR A 16 6.53 -5.32 0.87
N THR A 17 5.68 -6.18 1.44
CA THR A 17 5.55 -6.33 2.90
C THR A 17 6.87 -6.77 3.54
N ASP A 18 7.58 -7.74 2.97
CA ASP A 18 8.89 -8.19 3.45
C ASP A 18 9.98 -7.12 3.31
N THR A 19 9.96 -6.35 2.22
CA THR A 19 10.85 -5.18 2.05
C THR A 19 10.63 -4.16 3.17
N LEU A 20 9.37 -3.86 3.51
CA LEU A 20 9.03 -2.92 4.58
C LEU A 20 9.42 -3.47 5.96
N LYS A 21 9.23 -4.76 6.23
CA LYS A 21 9.72 -5.40 7.47
C LYS A 21 11.23 -5.29 7.62
N THR A 22 11.96 -5.54 6.54
CA THR A 22 13.44 -5.44 6.51
C THR A 22 13.92 -4.03 6.83
N LYS A 23 13.14 -3.01 6.47
CA LYS A 23 13.41 -1.61 6.77
C LYS A 23 12.95 -1.18 8.18
N GLY A 24 12.47 -2.12 8.99
CA GLY A 24 12.09 -1.89 10.39
C GLY A 24 10.63 -1.48 10.61
N PHE A 25 9.79 -1.52 9.58
CA PHE A 25 8.38 -1.15 9.73
C PHE A 25 7.52 -2.30 10.25
N ILE A 26 6.53 -1.96 11.08
CA ILE A 26 5.52 -2.90 11.56
C ILE A 26 4.43 -3.05 10.49
N THR A 27 4.46 -4.18 9.79
CA THR A 27 3.47 -4.53 8.77
C THR A 27 2.58 -5.68 9.20
N ARG A 28 1.33 -5.62 8.77
CA ARG A 28 0.34 -6.69 8.93
C ARG A 28 0.37 -7.64 7.74
N THR A 29 -0.46 -8.67 7.79
CA THR A 29 -0.58 -9.65 6.71
C THR A 29 -0.97 -8.94 5.40
N PRO A 30 -0.27 -9.21 4.28
CA PRO A 30 -0.62 -8.64 2.99
C PRO A 30 -2.00 -9.13 2.55
N ILE A 31 -2.75 -8.27 1.87
CA ILE A 31 -4.12 -8.53 1.43
C ILE A 31 -4.28 -8.31 -0.07
N ASN A 32 -5.45 -8.66 -0.61
CA ASN A 32 -5.82 -8.38 -1.99
C ASN A 32 -6.92 -7.31 -2.03
N MET A 33 -6.88 -6.49 -3.07
CA MET A 33 -7.95 -5.58 -3.40
C MET A 33 -8.93 -6.28 -4.36
N LYS A 34 -10.23 -6.19 -4.08
CA LYS A 34 -11.32 -6.82 -4.85
C LYS A 34 -11.85 -5.96 -6.00
N SER A 35 -11.20 -4.83 -6.28
CA SER A 35 -11.63 -3.84 -7.28
C SER A 35 -10.77 -3.88 -8.54
N THR A 36 -11.04 -2.99 -9.49
CA THR A 36 -10.23 -2.81 -10.69
C THR A 36 -8.77 -2.56 -10.33
N PRO A 37 -7.81 -3.18 -11.04
CA PRO A 37 -6.39 -2.91 -10.83
C PRO A 37 -6.07 -1.42 -10.91
N LEU A 38 -5.22 -0.96 -10.01
CA LEU A 38 -4.74 0.41 -10.03
C LEU A 38 -3.61 0.55 -11.06
N ASP A 39 -3.66 1.62 -11.84
CA ASP A 39 -2.59 1.96 -12.78
C ASP A 39 -1.29 2.38 -12.06
N ARG A 40 -1.43 2.97 -10.86
CA ARG A 40 -0.33 3.46 -10.02
C ARG A 40 -0.48 2.99 -8.58
N THR A 41 0.65 2.76 -7.93
CA THR A 41 0.72 2.46 -6.50
C THR A 41 0.36 3.68 -5.68
N ARG A 42 -0.46 3.47 -4.65
CA ARG A 42 -1.00 4.54 -3.80
C ARG A 42 -0.77 4.22 -2.34
N VAL A 43 -0.44 5.24 -1.55
CA VAL A 43 -0.29 5.16 -0.10
C VAL A 43 -1.46 5.88 0.56
N TYR A 44 -2.29 5.14 1.27
CA TYR A 44 -3.43 5.63 2.02
C TYR A 44 -3.08 5.81 3.49
N TYR A 45 -3.48 6.93 4.10
CA TYR A 45 -3.15 7.23 5.49
C TYR A 45 -4.35 7.66 6.34
N GLN A 46 -4.37 7.24 7.62
CA GLN A 46 -5.31 7.75 8.60
C GLN A 46 -4.92 9.14 9.09
N PRO A 47 -5.89 9.99 9.51
CA PRO A 47 -5.59 11.30 10.09
C PRO A 47 -4.51 11.21 11.18
N GLY A 48 -3.49 12.08 11.09
CA GLY A 48 -2.32 12.05 11.96
C GLY A 48 -1.10 11.29 11.41
N SER A 49 -1.26 10.49 10.35
CA SER A 49 -0.18 9.68 9.75
C SER A 49 0.35 10.20 8.40
N ILE A 50 0.02 11.44 8.03
CA ILE A 50 0.40 12.03 6.72
C ILE A 50 1.91 12.07 6.50
N ILE A 51 2.69 12.46 7.51
CA ILE A 51 4.15 12.55 7.41
C ILE A 51 4.77 11.16 7.22
N GLU A 52 4.27 10.16 7.96
CA GLU A 52 4.71 8.78 7.83
C GLU A 52 4.40 8.21 6.43
N ALA A 53 3.21 8.50 5.91
CA ALA A 53 2.80 8.09 4.57
C ALA A 53 3.65 8.72 3.46
N GLY A 54 3.99 10.01 3.59
CA GLY A 54 4.93 10.66 2.67
C GLY A 54 6.31 10.01 2.67
N ASN A 55 6.86 9.72 3.85
CA ASN A 55 8.14 9.03 3.97
C ASN A 55 8.13 7.64 3.33
N ILE A 56 7.02 6.90 3.51
CA ILE A 56 6.85 5.57 2.89
C ILE A 56 6.70 5.69 1.38
N ALA A 57 5.96 6.67 0.88
CA ALA A 57 5.85 6.91 -0.56
C ALA A 57 7.23 7.16 -1.16
N SER A 58 8.02 8.07 -0.58
CA SER A 58 9.41 8.33 -1.02
C SER A 58 10.30 7.08 -0.93
N LEU A 59 10.13 6.27 0.11
CA LEU A 59 10.87 5.01 0.29
C LEU A 59 10.56 3.97 -0.79
N LEU A 60 9.33 3.98 -1.29
CA LEU A 60 8.87 3.11 -2.38
C LEU A 60 9.14 3.73 -3.77
N GLY A 61 9.79 4.90 -3.84
CA GLY A 61 10.06 5.60 -5.10
C GLY A 61 8.83 6.29 -5.71
N LEU A 62 7.78 6.49 -4.92
CA LEU A 62 6.55 7.17 -5.31
C LEU A 62 6.64 8.67 -5.03
N ASP A 63 5.74 9.43 -5.64
CA ASP A 63 5.63 10.87 -5.43
C ASP A 63 4.76 11.17 -4.19
N PRO A 64 5.31 11.76 -3.12
CA PRO A 64 4.55 11.97 -1.87
C PRO A 64 3.41 12.98 -2.01
N ASP A 65 3.40 13.81 -3.05
CA ASP A 65 2.35 14.81 -3.31
C ASP A 65 1.22 14.24 -4.19
N ASN A 66 1.53 13.28 -5.07
CA ASN A 66 0.58 12.73 -6.05
C ASN A 66 0.16 11.27 -5.79
N ASP A 67 0.92 10.50 -5.01
CA ASP A 67 0.66 9.09 -4.72
C ASP A 67 0.21 8.84 -3.27
N VAL A 68 0.10 9.89 -2.44
CA VAL A 68 -0.33 9.81 -1.04
C VAL A 68 -1.73 10.39 -0.88
N TYR A 69 -2.64 9.60 -0.30
CA TYR A 69 -4.05 9.90 -0.21
C TYR A 69 -4.59 9.67 1.20
N LYS A 70 -5.60 10.44 1.61
CA LYS A 70 -6.35 10.11 2.82
C LYS A 70 -6.99 8.73 2.68
N MET A 71 -6.96 7.95 3.75
CA MET A 71 -7.59 6.65 3.80
C MET A 71 -9.08 6.79 3.49
N PRO A 72 -9.61 6.03 2.51
CA PRO A 72 -11.02 6.11 2.17
C PRO A 72 -11.86 5.61 3.34
N THR A 73 -13.05 6.19 3.50
CA THR A 73 -14.01 5.77 4.51
C THR A 73 -14.63 4.41 4.18
N ASP A 74 -14.78 4.11 2.88
CA ASP A 74 -15.16 2.79 2.41
C ASP A 74 -13.89 1.98 2.12
N LEU A 75 -13.71 0.90 2.91
CA LEU A 75 -12.61 -0.03 2.75
C LEU A 75 -13.08 -1.40 2.22
N SER A 76 -14.32 -1.49 1.74
CA SER A 76 -14.92 -2.74 1.23
C SER A 76 -14.13 -3.35 0.08
N ALA A 77 -13.38 -2.52 -0.65
CA ALA A 77 -12.48 -2.98 -1.71
C ALA A 77 -11.23 -3.71 -1.19
N PHE A 78 -10.85 -3.57 0.08
CA PHE A 78 -9.64 -4.14 0.68
C PHE A 78 -10.01 -5.33 1.58
N ASP A 79 -9.88 -6.54 1.04
CA ASP A 79 -10.34 -7.74 1.72
C ASP A 79 -9.44 -8.11 2.91
N GLY A 80 -9.97 -8.08 4.13
CA GLY A 80 -9.17 -8.36 5.33
C GLY A 80 -8.27 -7.20 5.77
N VAL A 81 -8.61 -5.97 5.36
CA VAL A 81 -7.99 -4.77 5.94
C VAL A 81 -8.26 -4.73 7.45
N GLU A 82 -7.19 -4.56 8.21
CA GLU A 82 -7.23 -4.43 9.67
C GLU A 82 -7.13 -2.95 10.06
N GLU A 83 -7.03 -2.62 11.35
CA GLU A 83 -6.92 -1.24 11.87
C GLU A 83 -5.57 -0.57 11.53
N ALA A 84 -5.21 -0.50 10.24
CA ALA A 84 -3.90 -0.06 9.78
C ALA A 84 -3.90 1.45 9.62
N HIS A 85 -2.96 2.14 10.25
CA HIS A 85 -2.81 3.58 10.07
C HIS A 85 -2.36 3.96 8.65
N ILE A 86 -1.72 3.02 7.96
CA ILE A 86 -1.25 3.17 6.58
C ILE A 86 -1.58 1.90 5.79
N LEU A 87 -2.16 2.10 4.61
CA LEU A 87 -2.52 1.06 3.66
C LEU A 87 -1.87 1.37 2.31
N ILE A 88 -1.06 0.46 1.79
CA ILE A 88 -0.35 0.64 0.52
C ILE A 88 -1.06 -0.22 -0.52
N ALA A 89 -1.69 0.39 -1.52
CA ALA A 89 -2.33 -0.33 -2.61
C ALA A 89 -1.39 -0.37 -3.82
N LEU A 90 -0.85 -1.55 -4.12
CA LEU A 90 0.06 -1.75 -5.23
C LEU A 90 -0.68 -1.68 -6.56
N GLY A 91 -0.20 -0.82 -7.44
CA GLY A 91 -0.62 -0.73 -8.84
C GLY A 91 0.27 -1.55 -9.76
N ILE A 92 -0.16 -1.65 -11.02
CA ILE A 92 0.53 -2.42 -12.07
C ILE A 92 1.95 -1.89 -12.37
N ASP A 93 2.22 -0.63 -12.04
CA ASP A 93 3.53 0.02 -12.14
C ASP A 93 4.59 -0.67 -11.27
N THR A 94 4.21 -1.11 -10.06
CA THR A 94 5.13 -1.68 -9.08
C THR A 94 5.11 -3.22 -9.11
N ALA A 95 4.02 -3.82 -9.60
CA ALA A 95 3.90 -5.27 -9.69
C ALA A 95 4.79 -5.92 -10.77
N SER A 96 5.24 -5.13 -11.76
CA SER A 96 6.03 -5.62 -12.90
C SER A 96 7.54 -5.66 -12.66
N ALA A 97 8.03 -5.30 -11.46
CA ALA A 97 9.45 -5.41 -11.14
C ALA A 97 9.84 -6.86 -10.85
N GLU A 98 10.16 -7.61 -11.92
CA GLU A 98 10.99 -8.81 -11.93
C GLU A 98 12.20 -8.59 -12.84
#